data_AF-C0HIN4-F1
#
_entry.id   AF-C0HIN4-F1
#
_cell.length_a   1.000
_cell.length_b   1.000
_cell.length_c   1.000
_cell.angle_alpha   90.00
_cell.angle_beta   90.00
_cell.angle_gamma   90.00
#
_symmetry.space_group_name_H-M   'P 1'
#
loop_
_entity.id
_entity.type
_entity.pdbx_description
1 polymer ?
#
loop_
_entity_poly.entity_id
_entity_poly.type
_entity_poly.pdbx_seq_one_letter_code
_entity_poly.pdbx_strand_id
1 'polypeptide(L)'
;MELKLHPDLKGPLGALCEDERTTVIVLSGSDRSVLDENFGEFKMWLAAEHGMFLRPTYGEWMTTMPEHLNMDWVDSVKHVFEYFTERTPRSHFEHRETSFVWNYKYADVEFGRLQARDMLQHLWTGPISNAAVDVVQGSRSVEVRSVGVTKVSGAV
;
A
#
# COMPACT_ATOMS: atom_id res chain seq x y z
N MET A 1 8.35 -11.51 1.77
CA MET A 1 7.48 -12.32 2.64
C MET A 1 6.27 -12.66 1.80
N GLU A 2 5.98 -13.94 1.56
CA GLU A 2 4.79 -14.30 0.77
C GLU A 2 3.53 -14.01 1.60
N LEU A 3 2.71 -13.08 1.15
CA LEU A 3 1.42 -12.77 1.76
C LEU A 3 0.39 -13.77 1.24
N LYS A 4 -0.05 -14.70 2.08
CA LYS A 4 -1.06 -15.70 1.73
C LYS A 4 -2.27 -15.65 2.66
N LEU A 5 -3.46 -15.81 2.08
CA LEU A 5 -4.73 -15.92 2.78
C LEU A 5 -4.74 -17.18 3.65
N HIS A 6 -5.19 -17.04 4.89
CA HIS A 6 -5.29 -18.18 5.80
C HIS A 6 -6.32 -19.21 5.28
N PRO A 7 -5.99 -20.51 5.20
CA PRO A 7 -6.88 -21.53 4.62
C PRO A 7 -8.28 -21.56 5.23
N ASP A 8 -8.39 -21.41 6.54
CA ASP A 8 -9.66 -21.43 7.27
C ASP A 8 -10.63 -20.31 6.87
N LEU A 9 -10.13 -19.23 6.25
CA LEU A 9 -10.98 -18.13 5.80
C LEU A 9 -11.65 -18.42 4.47
N LYS A 10 -11.16 -19.37 3.66
CA LYS A 10 -11.69 -19.63 2.31
C LYS A 10 -13.16 -20.03 2.32
N GLY A 11 -13.56 -20.93 3.22
CA GLY A 11 -14.94 -21.41 3.32
C GLY A 11 -15.94 -20.31 3.72
N PRO A 12 -15.74 -19.63 4.87
CA PRO A 12 -16.60 -18.53 5.29
C PRO A 12 -16.64 -17.38 4.28
N LEU A 13 -15.49 -17.03 3.68
CA LEU A 13 -15.42 -15.96 2.69
C LEU A 13 -16.16 -16.32 1.40
N GLY A 14 -16.02 -17.58 0.94
CA GLY A 14 -16.78 -18.11 -0.19
C GLY A 14 -18.28 -18.03 0.03
N ALA A 15 -18.77 -18.48 1.20
CA ALA A 15 -20.18 -18.42 1.54
C ALA A 15 -20.74 -16.98 1.52
N LEU A 16 -19.97 -16.00 2.01
CA LEU A 16 -20.36 -14.59 1.94
C LEU A 16 -20.39 -14.04 0.51
N CYS A 17 -19.49 -14.51 -0.36
CA CYS A 17 -19.42 -14.06 -1.75
C CYS A 17 -20.52 -14.67 -2.64
N GLU A 18 -21.09 -15.81 -2.26
CA GLU A 18 -22.19 -16.44 -2.99
C GLU A 18 -23.57 -15.87 -2.65
N ASP A 19 -23.72 -15.17 -1.52
CA ASP A 19 -24.98 -14.51 -1.16
C ASP A 19 -25.26 -13.30 -2.06
N GLU A 20 -26.29 -13.40 -2.91
CA GLU A 20 -26.70 -12.34 -3.84
C GLU A 20 -27.16 -11.04 -3.15
N ARG A 21 -27.46 -11.09 -1.85
CA ARG A 21 -27.83 -9.90 -1.06
C ARG A 21 -26.62 -9.19 -0.46
N THR A 22 -25.44 -9.75 -0.64
CA THR A 22 -24.20 -9.28 0.00
C THR A 22 -23.16 -8.90 -1.06
N THR A 23 -22.73 -7.64 -1.03
CA THR A 23 -21.59 -7.18 -1.83
C THR A 23 -20.35 -7.18 -0.97
N VAL A 24 -19.39 -8.05 -1.27
CA VAL A 24 -18.10 -8.12 -0.56
C VAL A 24 -17.06 -7.28 -1.30
N ILE A 25 -16.33 -6.46 -0.54
CA ILE A 25 -15.24 -5.61 -1.03
C ILE A 25 -14.03 -5.79 -0.12
N VAL A 26 -12.86 -6.14 -0.68
CA VAL A 26 -11.58 -6.15 0.04
C VAL A 26 -10.82 -4.87 -0.29
N LEU A 27 -10.62 -4.03 0.72
CA LEU A 27 -9.78 -2.83 0.60
C LEU A 27 -8.46 -3.04 1.34
N SER A 28 -7.36 -2.99 0.60
CA SER A 28 -6.03 -3.30 1.08
C SER A 28 -5.01 -2.24 0.65
N GLY A 29 -3.93 -2.11 1.41
CA GLY A 29 -2.76 -1.35 0.99
C GLY A 29 -1.83 -2.13 0.05
N SER A 30 -2.00 -3.45 -0.05
CA SER A 30 -1.19 -4.31 -0.91
C SER A 30 -1.39 -4.01 -2.40
N ASP A 31 -0.42 -4.40 -3.21
CA ASP A 31 -0.49 -4.31 -4.68
C ASP A 31 -1.54 -5.27 -5.29
N ARG A 32 -1.85 -5.05 -6.57
CA ARG A 32 -2.86 -5.80 -7.32
C ARG A 32 -2.58 -7.31 -7.35
N SER A 33 -1.31 -7.69 -7.52
CA SER A 33 -0.90 -9.09 -7.67
C SER A 33 -1.15 -9.89 -6.38
N VAL A 34 -0.86 -9.30 -5.22
CA VAL A 34 -1.15 -9.91 -3.92
C VAL A 34 -2.66 -10.12 -3.77
N LEU A 35 -3.49 -9.17 -4.17
CA LEU A 35 -4.95 -9.34 -4.10
C LEU A 35 -5.45 -10.38 -5.11
N ASP A 36 -4.95 -10.38 -6.34
CA ASP A 36 -5.32 -11.37 -7.36
C ASP A 36 -4.96 -12.79 -6.93
N GLU A 37 -3.75 -13.01 -6.41
CA GLU A 37 -3.30 -14.32 -5.95
C GLU A 37 -4.13 -14.87 -4.78
N ASN A 38 -4.59 -13.99 -3.89
CA ASN A 38 -5.26 -14.39 -2.65
C ASN A 38 -6.78 -14.43 -2.74
N PHE A 39 -7.35 -13.54 -3.55
CA PHE A 39 -8.79 -13.30 -3.60
C PHE A 39 -9.38 -13.43 -5.01
N GLY A 40 -8.55 -13.69 -6.02
CA GLY A 40 -8.97 -13.75 -7.42
C GLY A 40 -10.07 -14.77 -7.72
N GLU A 41 -10.17 -15.84 -6.92
CA GLU A 41 -11.18 -16.90 -7.06
C GLU A 41 -12.57 -16.52 -6.50
N PHE A 42 -12.68 -15.47 -5.68
CA PHE A 42 -13.94 -15.12 -5.01
C PHE A 42 -14.76 -14.10 -5.79
N LYS A 43 -16.08 -14.21 -5.67
CA LYS A 43 -17.05 -13.26 -6.25
C LYS A 43 -17.08 -11.94 -5.44
N MET A 44 -16.05 -11.11 -5.57
CA MET A 44 -15.90 -9.88 -4.78
C MET A 44 -15.18 -8.75 -5.51
N TRP A 45 -15.32 -7.53 -5.00
CA TRP A 45 -14.56 -6.37 -5.47
C TRP A 45 -13.22 -6.30 -4.74
N LEU A 46 -12.17 -5.94 -5.48
CA LEU A 46 -10.84 -5.75 -4.94
C LEU A 46 -10.42 -4.29 -5.10
N ALA A 47 -9.95 -3.69 -4.01
CA ALA A 47 -9.41 -2.34 -3.97
C ALA A 47 -7.96 -2.41 -3.46
N ALA A 48 -7.01 -2.34 -4.39
CA ALA A 48 -5.58 -2.40 -4.11
C ALA A 48 -4.99 -0.99 -3.91
N GLU A 49 -3.83 -0.93 -3.27
CA GLU A 49 -3.10 0.31 -2.97
C GLU A 49 -4.02 1.42 -2.42
N HIS A 50 -4.80 1.09 -1.39
CA HIS A 50 -5.72 2.00 -0.71
C HIS A 50 -6.87 2.54 -1.58
N GLY A 51 -7.22 1.84 -2.67
CA GLY A 51 -8.32 2.18 -3.56
C GLY A 51 -7.88 2.83 -4.88
N MET A 52 -6.58 2.89 -5.15
CA MET A 52 -6.03 3.35 -6.42
C MET A 52 -6.39 2.47 -7.59
N PHE A 53 -6.45 1.18 -7.32
CA PHE A 53 -6.84 0.21 -8.31
C PHE A 53 -8.08 -0.49 -7.80
N LEU A 54 -9.09 -0.53 -8.66
CA LEU A 54 -10.35 -1.18 -8.39
C LEU A 54 -10.53 -2.30 -9.40
N ARG A 55 -10.95 -3.48 -8.94
CA ARG A 55 -11.35 -4.58 -9.80
C ARG A 55 -12.77 -5.01 -9.42
N PRO A 56 -13.77 -4.80 -10.29
CA PRO A 56 -15.06 -5.41 -10.13
C PRO A 56 -14.95 -6.94 -10.16
N THR A 57 -15.93 -7.63 -9.61
CA THR A 57 -15.99 -9.10 -9.48
C THR A 57 -15.57 -9.91 -10.71
N TYR A 58 -15.88 -9.44 -11.92
CA TYR A 58 -15.51 -10.08 -13.19
C TYR A 58 -14.91 -9.08 -14.19
N GLY A 59 -14.35 -7.98 -13.68
CA GLY A 59 -13.78 -6.90 -14.48
C GLY A 59 -12.26 -6.92 -14.52
N GLU A 60 -11.70 -6.07 -15.36
CA GLU A 60 -10.28 -5.75 -15.33
C GLU A 60 -9.98 -4.70 -14.27
N TRP A 61 -8.72 -4.64 -13.84
CA TRP A 61 -8.25 -3.58 -12.96
C TRP A 61 -8.37 -2.22 -13.65
N MET A 62 -9.09 -1.30 -13.02
CA MET A 62 -9.17 0.10 -13.43
C MET A 62 -8.42 0.97 -12.43
N THR A 63 -7.74 1.99 -12.95
CA THR A 63 -7.13 3.02 -12.12
C THR A 63 -8.17 4.07 -11.75
N THR A 64 -8.25 4.43 -10.48
CA THR A 64 -9.06 5.55 -9.98
C THR A 64 -8.30 6.87 -9.98
N MET A 65 -7.07 6.85 -10.51
CA MET A 65 -6.18 7.99 -10.62
C MET A 65 -6.75 9.11 -11.48
N PRO A 66 -6.58 10.38 -11.07
CA PRO A 66 -6.70 11.50 -11.98
C PRO A 66 -5.67 11.37 -13.11
N GLU A 67 -6.04 11.71 -14.35
CA GLU A 67 -5.18 11.66 -15.56
C GLU A 67 -3.86 12.47 -15.48
N HIS A 68 -3.68 13.26 -14.42
CA HIS A 68 -2.55 14.18 -14.24
C HIS A 68 -1.82 13.98 -12.90
N LEU A 69 -1.69 12.75 -12.41
CA LEU A 69 -0.90 12.53 -11.20
C LEU A 69 0.58 12.82 -11.46
N ASN A 70 1.14 13.79 -10.73
CA ASN A 70 2.56 14.08 -10.73
C ASN A 70 3.32 12.99 -9.93
N MET A 71 4.23 12.28 -10.60
CA MET A 71 5.08 11.22 -10.04
C MET A 71 6.55 11.63 -9.95
N ASP A 72 6.88 12.92 -10.05
CA ASP A 72 8.26 13.43 -10.02
C ASP A 72 8.96 13.18 -8.66
N TRP A 73 8.18 12.87 -7.63
CA TRP A 73 8.66 12.52 -6.29
C TRP A 73 9.22 11.10 -6.19
N VAL A 74 8.84 10.19 -7.10
CA VAL A 74 9.11 8.74 -7.01
C VAL A 74 10.60 8.44 -6.89
N ASP A 75 11.41 8.93 -7.82
CA ASP A 75 12.85 8.66 -7.84
C ASP A 75 13.56 9.27 -6.62
N SER A 76 13.13 10.47 -6.21
CA SER A 76 13.70 11.16 -5.06
C SER A 76 13.37 10.45 -3.74
N VAL A 77 12.14 9.94 -3.58
CA VAL A 77 11.73 9.15 -2.41
C VAL A 77 12.43 7.80 -2.39
N LYS A 78 12.54 7.13 -3.55
CA LYS A 78 13.28 5.88 -3.69
C LYS A 78 14.72 6.02 -3.19
N HIS A 79 15.41 7.10 -3.58
CA HIS A 79 16.79 7.34 -3.14
C HIS A 79 16.92 7.48 -1.62
N VAL A 80 15.97 8.18 -0.98
CA VAL A 80 15.92 8.27 0.49
C VAL A 80 15.69 6.88 1.11
N PHE A 81 14.76 6.10 0.57
CA PHE A 81 14.44 4.77 1.10
C PHE A 81 15.61 3.79 0.96
N GLU A 82 16.31 3.81 -0.18
CA GLU A 82 17.54 3.04 -0.40
C GLU A 82 18.61 3.42 0.65
N TYR A 83 18.89 4.71 0.80
CA TYR A 83 19.86 5.22 1.76
C TYR A 83 19.59 4.72 3.19
N PHE A 84 18.34 4.82 3.67
CA PHE A 84 17.99 4.38 5.02
C PHE A 84 17.94 2.85 5.17
N THR A 85 17.67 2.13 4.08
CA THR A 85 17.69 0.66 4.07
C THR A 85 19.12 0.13 4.23
N GLU A 86 20.08 0.68 3.49
CA GLU A 86 21.49 0.26 3.53
C GLU A 86 22.11 0.38 4.94
N ARG A 87 21.72 1.41 5.68
CA ARG A 87 22.25 1.68 7.02
C ARG A 87 21.39 1.14 8.17
N THR A 88 20.27 0.48 7.88
CA THR A 88 19.38 -0.10 8.90
C THR A 88 19.26 -1.60 8.70
N PRO A 89 20.09 -2.40 9.40
CA PRO A 89 20.10 -3.85 9.24
C PRO A 89 18.71 -4.46 9.43
N ARG A 90 18.34 -5.39 8.55
CA ARG A 90 17.04 -6.11 8.53
C ARG A 90 15.82 -5.23 8.26
N SER A 91 16.01 -3.97 7.89
CA SER A 91 14.98 -3.20 7.20
C SER A 91 14.93 -3.54 5.70
N HIS A 92 13.84 -3.18 5.04
CA HIS A 92 13.68 -3.26 3.60
C HIS A 92 12.66 -2.22 3.16
N PHE A 93 12.64 -1.89 1.88
CA PHE A 93 11.50 -1.20 1.29
C PHE A 93 10.86 -2.00 0.16
N GLU A 94 9.60 -1.68 -0.07
CA GLU A 94 8.78 -2.19 -1.15
C GLU A 94 8.35 -1.02 -2.03
N HIS A 95 8.59 -1.13 -3.33
CA HIS A 95 8.07 -0.20 -4.34
C HIS A 95 6.79 -0.79 -4.90
N ARG A 96 5.68 -0.07 -4.71
CA ARG A 96 4.37 -0.35 -5.32
C ARG A 96 4.12 0.67 -6.43
N GLU A 97 3.04 0.52 -7.19
CA GLU A 97 2.81 1.38 -8.36
C GLU A 97 2.59 2.85 -7.99
N THR A 98 2.05 3.12 -6.80
CA THR A 98 1.67 4.46 -6.35
C THR A 98 2.20 4.82 -4.96
N SER A 99 3.00 3.93 -4.37
CA SER A 99 3.52 4.12 -3.02
C SER A 99 4.88 3.43 -2.80
N PHE A 100 5.59 3.89 -1.78
CA PHE A 100 6.76 3.24 -1.22
C PHE A 100 6.51 2.95 0.24
N VAL A 101 6.84 1.73 0.68
CA VAL A 101 6.73 1.33 2.10
C VAL A 101 8.09 0.88 2.58
N TRP A 102 8.64 1.58 3.56
CA TRP A 102 9.84 1.18 4.28
C TRP A 102 9.43 0.48 5.57
N ASN A 103 9.95 -0.73 5.79
CA ASN A 103 9.60 -1.58 6.91
C ASN A 103 10.84 -1.92 7.74
N TYR A 104 10.74 -1.70 9.04
CA TYR A 104 11.81 -1.97 10.01
C TYR A 104 11.35 -2.92 11.13
N LYS A 105 10.33 -3.76 10.86
CA LYS A 105 9.78 -4.70 11.84
C LYS A 105 10.80 -5.69 12.40
N TYR A 106 11.81 -6.05 11.60
CA TYR A 106 12.84 -7.02 11.97
C TYR A 106 14.19 -6.37 12.33
N ALA A 107 14.28 -5.04 12.25
CA ALA A 107 15.43 -4.27 12.72
C ALA A 107 15.42 -4.16 14.25
N ASP A 108 16.53 -3.68 14.82
CA ASP A 108 16.55 -3.26 16.21
C ASP A 108 15.48 -2.18 16.45
N VAL A 109 14.77 -2.30 17.58
CA VAL A 109 13.55 -1.53 17.84
C VAL A 109 13.83 -0.05 18.02
N GLU A 110 14.85 0.29 18.79
CA GLU A 110 15.20 1.67 19.12
C GLU A 110 15.94 2.30 17.95
N PHE A 111 16.89 1.58 17.35
CA PHE A 111 17.61 2.04 16.17
C PHE A 111 16.68 2.24 14.98
N GLY A 112 15.76 1.31 14.70
CA GLY A 112 14.79 1.44 13.61
C GLY A 112 13.87 2.65 13.79
N ARG A 113 13.48 2.99 15.02
CA ARG A 113 12.69 4.20 15.32
C ARG A 113 13.48 5.48 15.08
N LEU A 114 14.75 5.53 15.48
CA LEU A 114 15.64 6.66 15.21
C LEU A 114 15.79 6.87 13.70
N GLN A 115 16.07 5.79 12.97
CA GLN A 115 16.21 5.80 11.52
C GLN A 115 14.90 6.23 10.82
N ALA A 116 13.74 5.78 11.29
CA ALA A 116 12.44 6.22 10.77
C ALA A 116 12.23 7.73 10.95
N ARG A 117 12.57 8.28 12.12
CA ARG A 117 12.44 9.71 12.41
C ARG A 117 13.35 10.54 11.50
N ASP A 118 14.61 10.12 11.36
CA ASP A 118 15.58 10.83 10.54
C ASP A 118 15.21 10.74 9.05
N MET A 119 14.62 9.61 8.60
CA MET A 119 14.05 9.46 7.26
C MET A 119 12.92 10.47 7.02
N LEU A 120 11.95 10.55 7.94
CA LEU A 120 10.83 11.49 7.82
C LEU A 120 11.31 12.93 7.68
N GLN A 121 12.33 13.31 8.45
CA GLN A 121 12.96 14.62 8.31
C GLN A 121 13.55 14.84 6.91
N HIS A 122 14.32 13.88 6.38
CA HIS A 122 14.90 13.98 5.03
C HIS A 122 13.83 14.10 3.94
N LEU A 123 12.76 13.32 4.05
CA LEU A 123 11.61 13.39 3.15
C LEU A 123 11.02 14.81 3.17
N TRP A 124 10.63 15.31 4.35
CA TRP A 124 9.98 16.62 4.49
C TRP A 124 10.85 17.79 4.04
N THR A 125 12.16 17.73 4.25
CA THR A 125 13.07 18.82 3.84
C THR A 125 13.48 18.77 2.37
N GLY A 126 13.15 17.71 1.64
CA GLY A 126 13.56 17.54 0.25
C GLY A 126 12.43 17.01 -0.64
N PRO A 127 12.41 15.70 -0.96
CA PRO A 127 11.62 15.12 -2.04
C PRO A 127 10.13 15.43 -2.03
N ILE A 128 9.54 15.55 -0.83
CA ILE A 128 8.09 15.65 -0.68
C ILE A 128 7.62 17.03 -0.21
N SER A 129 8.53 18.00 -0.08
CA SER A 129 8.24 19.35 0.43
C SER A 129 7.15 20.09 -0.35
N ASN A 130 7.04 19.84 -1.66
CA ASN A 130 6.03 20.43 -2.55
C ASN A 130 5.28 19.37 -3.38
N ALA A 131 5.43 18.08 -3.05
CA ALA A 131 4.80 17.00 -3.80
C ALA A 131 3.38 16.75 -3.26
N ALA A 132 2.46 16.36 -4.16
CA ALA A 132 1.13 15.92 -3.78
C ALA A 132 1.19 14.47 -3.25
N VAL A 133 1.81 14.29 -2.08
CA VAL A 133 1.97 12.98 -1.41
C VAL A 133 1.57 13.05 0.07
N ASP A 134 1.00 11.94 0.54
CA ASP A 134 0.76 11.67 1.96
C ASP A 134 1.90 10.82 2.52
N VAL A 135 2.23 11.06 3.80
CA VAL A 135 3.13 10.21 4.56
C VAL A 135 2.36 9.54 5.69
N VAL A 136 2.35 8.21 5.70
CA VAL A 136 1.69 7.41 6.73
C VAL A 136 2.75 6.73 7.60
N GLN A 137 2.77 7.07 8.89
CA GLN A 137 3.65 6.44 9.85
C GLN A 137 2.94 5.26 10.53
N GLY A 138 3.41 4.05 10.25
CA GLY A 138 2.96 2.83 10.93
C GLY A 138 3.76 2.55 12.20
N SER A 139 3.39 1.50 12.93
CA SER A 139 4.08 1.10 14.17
C SER A 139 5.54 0.66 13.94
N ARG A 140 5.83 0.11 12.75
CA ARG A 140 7.14 -0.38 12.30
C ARG A 140 7.39 -0.09 10.81
N SER A 141 6.79 0.96 10.29
CA SER A 141 6.91 1.34 8.88
C SER A 141 6.72 2.83 8.63
N VAL A 142 7.23 3.29 7.50
CA VAL A 142 6.94 4.60 6.91
C VAL A 142 6.47 4.37 5.48
N GLU A 143 5.32 4.92 5.12
CA GLU A 143 4.77 4.84 3.77
C GLU A 143 4.67 6.25 3.18
N VAL A 144 5.10 6.39 1.93
CA VAL A 144 4.87 7.59 1.11
C VAL A 144 3.99 7.17 -0.06
N ARG A 145 2.88 7.89 -0.27
CA ARG A 145 1.89 7.58 -1.32
C ARG A 145 1.34 8.87 -1.92
N SER A 146 0.84 8.84 -3.14
CA SER A 146 0.21 10.02 -3.74
C SER A 146 -1.04 10.51 -2.98
N VAL A 147 -1.32 11.82 -3.00
CA VAL A 147 -2.55 12.44 -2.46
C VAL A 147 -3.74 12.10 -3.34
N GLY A 148 -4.91 11.89 -2.73
CA GLY A 148 -6.15 11.50 -3.42
C GLY A 148 -6.61 10.07 -3.10
N VAL A 149 -5.86 9.38 -2.24
CA VAL A 149 -6.03 7.95 -1.93
C VAL A 149 -6.41 7.75 -0.46
N THR A 150 -7.55 8.31 -0.08
CA THR A 150 -8.14 8.03 1.23
C THR A 150 -9.48 7.34 1.07
N LYS A 151 -9.75 6.44 2.02
CA LYS A 151 -10.84 5.44 2.12
C LYS A 151 -12.28 5.97 1.92
N VAL A 152 -12.49 7.27 1.69
CA VAL A 152 -13.81 7.89 1.61
C VAL A 152 -13.78 9.07 0.62
N SER A 153 -14.03 8.79 -0.65
CA SER A 153 -14.67 9.74 -1.56
C SER A 153 -15.28 8.94 -2.71
N GLY A 154 -16.47 8.37 -2.48
CA GLY A 154 -17.14 7.56 -3.49
C GLY A 154 -18.22 6.60 -2.98
N ALA A 155 -18.66 6.73 -1.73
CA ALA A 155 -19.99 6.22 -1.36
C ALA A 155 -21.02 7.24 -1.87
N VAL A 156 -21.47 7.04 -3.10
CA VAL A 156 -22.73 7.60 -3.62
C VAL A 156 -23.54 6.44 -4.17
#